data_AF-A0A956AB25-F1
#
_entry.id   AF-A0A956AB25-F1
#
_cell.length_a   1.000
_cell.length_b   1.000
_cell.length_c   1.000
_cell.angle_alpha   90.00
_cell.angle_beta   90.00
_cell.angle_gamma   90.00
#
_symmetry.space_group_name_H-M   'P 1'
#
loop_
_entity.id
_entity.type
_entity.pdbx_description
1 polymer ?
#
loop_
_entity_poly.entity_id
_entity_poly.type
_entity_poly.pdbx_seq_one_letter_code
_entity_poly.pdbx_strand_id
1 'polypeptide(L)'
;MKSKDGQLGFFRRLTIIAIAAALFAVACEPADVEPISTETPTESTGKGDGWYWCDFRGLESQTSESWRHSVASWLIVKTGDPHHRGTDAIFNPDQAMVLIGKFAYGAIDKDLKDEKVRVYLRSGTCDPFALLGTVYTSDDGQYGSIFGIQDDGGRAFFQIPWQNAPGIGRYDVKMVVAGDLSMTETFSLTVVPKGKKAVVFDIDGTLTTSDGELIKDIVDELLTDGDSYDQKMYPNADTVVAAYAQKGYQVIFLSARPDILTALTRSWLSSRGFADGVLHLNETESDFVKGSEATISYKARYLAYLKNEVGLDIVYAYGNATTDIAAYERAGIAKSRTFIIGSHAGEEGTRPLTSYTSHLPFLDTVPFAD
;
A
#
# COMPACT_ATOMS: atom_id res chain seq x y z
N MET A 1 29.17 -62.78 -13.86
CA MET A 1 30.37 -61.98 -13.50
C MET A 1 30.35 -60.68 -14.30
N LYS A 2 30.82 -59.61 -13.67
CA LYS A 2 30.71 -58.18 -14.02
C LYS A 2 31.12 -57.77 -15.45
N SER A 3 30.50 -56.68 -15.93
CA SER A 3 31.10 -55.42 -16.43
C SER A 3 29.93 -54.49 -16.78
N LYS A 4 29.56 -53.41 -16.09
CA LYS A 4 30.21 -52.13 -15.75
C LYS A 4 30.83 -51.35 -16.93
N ASP A 5 30.30 -50.13 -17.04
CA ASP A 5 30.89 -48.84 -17.41
C ASP A 5 30.94 -48.41 -18.89
N GLY A 6 30.38 -47.20 -19.09
CA GLY A 6 30.43 -46.42 -20.32
C GLY A 6 29.48 -45.22 -20.25
N GLN A 7 29.92 -44.13 -19.59
CA GLN A 7 29.29 -42.80 -19.63
C GLN A 7 29.08 -42.30 -21.07
N LEU A 8 27.99 -41.54 -21.28
CA LEU A 8 27.77 -40.37 -22.16
C LEU A 8 26.24 -40.25 -22.30
N GLY A 9 25.54 -39.14 -22.12
CA GLY A 9 25.88 -37.74 -22.27
C GLY A 9 24.66 -37.08 -22.95
N PHE A 10 24.27 -35.91 -22.45
CA PHE A 10 23.69 -34.82 -23.25
C PHE A 10 22.25 -34.94 -23.84
N PHE A 11 21.37 -34.07 -23.33
CA PHE A 11 20.29 -33.36 -24.06
C PHE A 11 19.05 -34.13 -24.58
N ARG A 12 17.86 -33.84 -24.02
CA ARG A 12 16.84 -32.95 -24.63
C ARG A 12 15.52 -32.97 -23.85
N ARG A 13 15.07 -31.77 -23.45
CA ARG A 13 13.66 -31.42 -23.26
C ARG A 13 12.99 -31.27 -24.63
N LEU A 14 11.74 -31.74 -24.75
CA LEU A 14 10.59 -31.14 -25.46
C LEU A 14 9.58 -32.24 -25.79
N THR A 15 8.30 -32.04 -25.44
CA THR A 15 7.14 -32.00 -26.38
C THR A 15 5.80 -32.21 -25.64
N ILE A 16 5.01 -31.13 -25.59
CA ILE A 16 3.57 -30.98 -25.88
C ILE A 16 2.65 -32.21 -25.75
N ILE A 17 1.57 -32.08 -24.96
CA ILE A 17 0.29 -32.76 -25.22
C ILE A 17 -0.86 -31.76 -25.08
N ALA A 18 -1.60 -31.60 -26.17
CA ALA A 18 -2.93 -31.00 -26.23
C ALA A 18 -3.99 -32.08 -25.98
N ILE A 19 -5.09 -31.74 -25.31
CA ILE A 19 -6.34 -32.52 -25.35
C ILE A 19 -7.52 -31.55 -25.52
N ALA A 20 -8.29 -31.80 -26.57
CA ALA A 20 -9.60 -31.23 -26.83
C ALA A 20 -10.70 -32.17 -26.28
N ALA A 21 -11.82 -31.61 -25.83
CA ALA A 21 -13.09 -32.32 -25.72
C ALA A 21 -14.27 -31.33 -25.85
N ALA A 22 -15.34 -31.82 -26.45
CA ALA A 22 -16.37 -31.08 -27.17
C ALA A 22 -17.66 -30.79 -26.37
N LEU A 23 -18.36 -29.76 -26.83
CA LEU A 23 -19.82 -29.53 -26.88
C LEU A 23 -20.74 -30.41 -26.01
N PHE A 24 -21.41 -29.77 -25.05
CA PHE A 24 -22.83 -29.99 -24.77
C PHE A 24 -23.52 -28.62 -24.58
N ALA A 25 -24.54 -28.37 -25.39
CA ALA A 25 -25.46 -27.25 -25.21
C ALA A 25 -26.50 -27.64 -24.16
N VAL A 26 -26.56 -26.87 -23.07
CA VAL A 26 -27.72 -26.79 -22.19
C VAL A 26 -28.16 -25.33 -22.20
N ALA A 27 -29.35 -25.09 -22.73
CA ALA A 27 -30.02 -23.80 -22.64
C ALA A 27 -30.38 -23.56 -21.17
N CYS A 28 -29.82 -22.51 -20.59
CA CYS A 28 -30.24 -21.97 -19.30
C CYS A 28 -31.01 -20.68 -19.61
N GLU A 29 -32.29 -20.64 -19.25
CA GLU A 29 -33.13 -19.44 -19.32
C GLU A 29 -32.51 -18.32 -18.46
N PRO A 30 -32.53 -17.05 -18.89
CA PRO A 30 -32.04 -15.96 -18.05
C PRO A 30 -32.99 -15.78 -16.87
N ALA A 31 -32.46 -15.86 -15.66
CA ALA A 31 -33.16 -15.43 -14.46
C ALA A 31 -33.43 -13.92 -14.55
N ASP A 32 -34.67 -13.52 -14.30
CA ASP A 32 -35.10 -12.13 -14.22
C ASP A 32 -34.31 -11.41 -13.12
N VAL A 33 -33.33 -10.60 -13.54
CA VAL A 33 -32.63 -9.66 -12.66
C VAL A 33 -33.53 -8.45 -12.52
N GLU A 34 -34.13 -8.27 -11.34
CA GLU A 34 -34.86 -7.05 -11.02
C GLU A 34 -33.92 -5.83 -11.12
N PRO A 35 -34.38 -4.70 -11.68
CA PRO A 35 -33.56 -3.51 -11.79
C PRO A 35 -33.25 -2.95 -10.39
N ILE A 36 -31.96 -2.85 -10.07
CA ILE A 36 -31.45 -2.15 -8.90
C ILE A 36 -32.06 -0.73 -8.89
N SER A 37 -32.71 -0.40 -7.79
CA SER A 37 -33.35 0.90 -7.57
C SER A 37 -32.33 2.04 -7.66
N THR A 38 -32.65 3.05 -8.46
CA THR A 38 -31.90 4.31 -8.57
C THR A 38 -32.31 5.26 -7.45
N GLU A 39 -32.16 4.85 -6.19
CA GLU A 39 -32.30 5.78 -5.07
C GLU A 39 -30.96 6.51 -4.87
N THR A 40 -30.98 7.80 -5.19
CA THR A 40 -29.91 8.75 -4.92
C THR A 40 -29.64 8.75 -3.40
N PRO A 41 -28.42 8.44 -2.93
CA PRO A 41 -28.12 8.53 -1.51
C PRO A 41 -28.25 9.98 -1.05
N THR A 42 -29.04 10.17 -0.01
CA THR A 42 -29.28 11.44 0.67
C THR A 42 -27.97 11.96 1.28
N GLU A 43 -27.61 13.20 0.94
CA GLU A 43 -26.49 13.96 1.51
C GLU A 43 -26.56 13.95 3.05
N SER A 44 -25.53 13.41 3.70
CA SER A 44 -25.31 13.62 5.13
C SER A 44 -23.92 14.21 5.36
N THR A 45 -23.87 15.54 5.46
CA THR A 45 -22.65 16.25 5.87
C THR A 45 -22.55 16.25 7.40
N GLY A 46 -21.84 15.27 7.96
CA GLY A 46 -21.44 15.29 9.37
C GLY A 46 -20.17 16.13 9.54
N LYS A 47 -20.25 17.24 10.28
CA LYS A 47 -19.08 18.00 10.74
C LYS A 47 -18.44 17.29 11.94
N GLY A 48 -17.35 16.57 11.69
CA GLY A 48 -16.41 16.13 12.70
C GLY A 48 -15.00 16.64 12.37
N ASP A 49 -14.32 17.21 13.37
CA ASP A 49 -12.86 17.21 13.51
C ASP A 49 -11.95 17.77 12.38
N GLY A 50 -12.48 18.58 11.45
CA GLY A 50 -11.65 19.22 10.42
C GLY A 50 -11.21 18.26 9.31
N TRP A 51 -11.79 17.07 9.30
CA TRP A 51 -11.68 16.08 8.25
C TRP A 51 -13.01 16.04 7.51
N TYR A 52 -13.00 16.32 6.21
CA TYR A 52 -14.22 16.26 5.41
C TYR A 52 -14.37 14.84 4.85
N TRP A 53 -15.45 14.15 5.25
CA TRP A 53 -15.91 12.96 4.55
C TRP A 53 -16.59 13.41 3.26
N CYS A 54 -15.94 13.18 2.13
CA CYS A 54 -16.50 13.55 0.84
C CYS A 54 -17.32 12.38 0.29
N ASP A 55 -18.61 12.61 0.04
CA ASP A 55 -19.31 11.85 -1.00
C ASP A 55 -18.49 12.01 -2.30
N PHE A 56 -18.25 10.91 -3.00
CA PHE A 56 -17.35 10.83 -4.15
C PHE A 56 -17.78 11.81 -5.25
N ARG A 57 -17.31 13.07 -5.20
CA ARG A 57 -17.27 13.94 -6.36
C ARG A 57 -16.17 13.40 -7.26
N GLY A 58 -16.60 12.59 -8.24
CA GLY A 58 -15.71 11.85 -9.12
C GLY A 58 -14.77 12.76 -9.92
N LEU A 59 -13.76 12.13 -10.51
CA LEU A 59 -12.97 12.77 -11.57
C LEU A 59 -13.91 13.33 -12.63
N GLU A 60 -13.63 14.53 -13.15
CA GLU A 60 -14.33 15.03 -14.33
C GLU A 60 -14.22 14.01 -15.48
N SER A 61 -15.24 13.96 -16.34
CA SER A 61 -15.28 13.02 -17.46
C SER A 61 -14.03 13.18 -18.33
N GLN A 62 -13.29 12.09 -18.51
CA GLN A 62 -12.06 12.07 -19.30
C GLN A 62 -12.29 11.34 -20.61
N THR A 63 -11.61 11.78 -21.66
CA THR A 63 -11.50 11.04 -22.92
C THR A 63 -10.25 10.17 -22.89
N SER A 64 -10.40 8.91 -23.32
CA SER A 64 -9.23 8.06 -23.56
C SER A 64 -8.40 8.62 -24.73
N GLU A 65 -7.10 8.37 -24.67
CA GLU A 65 -6.14 8.67 -25.71
C GLU A 65 -5.66 7.38 -26.38
N SER A 66 -5.05 7.50 -27.56
CA SER A 66 -4.36 6.36 -28.18
C SER A 66 -3.15 5.94 -27.34
N TRP A 67 -3.04 4.64 -27.08
CA TRP A 67 -1.83 4.01 -26.53
C TRP A 67 -0.58 4.39 -27.33
N ARG A 68 0.51 4.68 -26.63
CA ARG A 68 1.81 4.91 -27.27
C ARG A 68 2.33 3.64 -27.93
N HIS A 69 2.11 2.50 -27.29
CA HIS A 69 2.47 1.17 -27.79
C HIS A 69 1.22 0.35 -28.10
N SER A 70 0.53 0.68 -29.20
CA SER A 70 -0.82 0.19 -29.50
C SER A 70 -0.99 -1.33 -29.55
N VAL A 71 0.06 -2.11 -29.84
CA VAL A 71 0.00 -3.58 -29.84
C VAL A 71 0.42 -4.16 -28.48
N ALA A 72 1.54 -3.70 -27.92
CA ALA A 72 2.08 -4.24 -26.69
C ALA A 72 1.18 -3.94 -25.48
N SER A 73 0.73 -2.69 -25.34
CA SER A 73 -0.15 -2.25 -24.27
C SER A 73 -1.51 -2.92 -24.35
N TRP A 74 -2.05 -3.08 -25.57
CA TRP A 74 -3.28 -3.84 -25.78
C TRP A 74 -3.15 -5.31 -25.32
N LEU A 75 -2.01 -5.97 -25.60
CA LEU A 75 -1.77 -7.34 -25.13
C LEU A 75 -1.65 -7.43 -23.61
N ILE A 76 -1.11 -6.40 -22.95
CA ILE A 76 -1.04 -6.30 -21.48
C ILE A 76 -2.43 -6.12 -20.89
N VAL A 77 -3.23 -5.18 -21.39
CA VAL A 77 -4.61 -4.95 -20.91
C VAL A 77 -5.49 -6.18 -21.09
N LYS A 78 -5.19 -7.03 -22.09
CA LYS A 78 -5.90 -8.30 -22.31
C LYS A 78 -5.52 -9.42 -21.33
N THR A 79 -4.51 -9.26 -20.48
CA THR A 79 -4.15 -10.29 -19.48
C THR A 79 -5.05 -10.29 -18.25
N GLY A 80 -5.89 -9.28 -18.07
CA GLY A 80 -6.92 -9.26 -17.02
C GLY A 80 -7.16 -7.86 -16.47
N ASP A 81 -7.75 -7.81 -15.28
CA ASP A 81 -8.19 -6.56 -14.65
C ASP A 81 -7.00 -5.65 -14.24
N PRO A 82 -7.20 -4.32 -14.16
CA PRO A 82 -6.16 -3.40 -13.72
C PRO A 82 -5.81 -3.62 -12.23
N HIS A 83 -4.53 -3.78 -11.93
CA HIS A 83 -3.98 -3.91 -10.56
C HIS A 83 -3.12 -2.70 -10.20
N HIS A 84 -3.65 -1.50 -10.44
CA HIS A 84 -2.93 -0.25 -10.20
C HIS A 84 -2.97 0.11 -8.73
N ARG A 85 -1.85 0.58 -8.17
CA ARG A 85 -1.79 1.08 -6.79
C ARG A 85 -0.95 2.34 -6.66
N GLY A 86 -1.30 3.18 -5.68
CA GLY A 86 -0.55 4.37 -5.33
C GLY A 86 0.14 4.25 -3.97
N THR A 87 1.34 4.79 -3.86
CA THR A 87 2.08 4.80 -2.59
C THR A 87 1.72 6.06 -1.81
N ASP A 88 1.19 5.91 -0.58
CA ASP A 88 0.99 7.06 0.30
C ASP A 88 2.32 7.79 0.52
N ALA A 89 2.30 9.11 0.36
CA ALA A 89 3.48 9.94 0.38
C ALA A 89 3.42 10.94 1.53
N ILE A 90 4.55 11.13 2.21
CA ILE A 90 4.70 12.13 3.25
C ILE A 90 5.95 12.96 3.01
N PHE A 91 5.79 14.29 3.02
CA PHE A 91 6.86 15.24 2.78
C PHE A 91 6.84 16.41 3.77
N ASN A 92 7.95 17.15 3.87
CA ASN A 92 7.93 18.52 4.38
C ASN A 92 7.87 19.55 3.23
N PRO A 93 7.51 20.82 3.51
CA PRO A 93 7.39 21.85 2.47
C PRO A 93 8.71 22.21 1.76
N ASP A 94 9.86 21.89 2.34
CA ASP A 94 11.18 22.34 1.86
C ASP A 94 11.86 21.32 0.93
N GLN A 95 11.20 20.20 0.60
CA GLN A 95 11.77 19.15 -0.23
C GLN A 95 10.95 18.87 -1.50
N ALA A 96 11.63 18.33 -2.52
CA ALA A 96 10.97 17.91 -3.75
C ALA A 96 9.98 16.77 -3.44
N MET A 97 8.74 16.91 -3.93
CA MET A 97 7.69 15.93 -3.71
C MET A 97 7.55 15.06 -4.96
N VAL A 98 7.71 13.75 -4.81
CA VAL A 98 7.54 12.78 -5.91
C VAL A 98 6.42 11.82 -5.56
N LEU A 99 5.35 11.84 -6.34
CA LEU A 99 4.24 10.89 -6.23
C LEU A 99 4.59 9.63 -7.02
N ILE A 100 4.31 8.47 -6.43
CA ILE A 100 4.68 7.17 -6.98
C ILE A 100 3.42 6.30 -7.09
N GLY A 101 3.26 5.65 -8.24
CA GLY A 101 2.25 4.62 -8.44
C GLY A 101 2.78 3.50 -9.32
N LYS A 102 2.22 2.30 -9.19
CA LYS A 102 2.53 1.11 -9.97
C LYS A 102 1.33 0.75 -10.84
N PHE A 103 1.59 0.44 -12.12
CA PHE A 103 0.59 0.18 -13.14
C PHE A 103 0.84 -1.18 -13.76
N ALA A 104 -0.03 -2.13 -13.42
CA ALA A 104 0.03 -3.49 -13.88
C ALA A 104 -1.38 -4.05 -14.19
N TYR A 105 -1.45 -5.14 -14.95
CA TYR A 105 -2.69 -5.81 -15.36
C TYR A 105 -2.62 -7.33 -15.19
N GLY A 106 -3.78 -7.91 -14.86
CA GLY A 106 -4.01 -9.34 -14.80
C GLY A 106 -3.38 -10.05 -13.61
N ALA A 107 -3.69 -11.34 -13.47
CA ALA A 107 -3.36 -12.17 -12.30
C ALA A 107 -1.86 -12.39 -12.04
N ILE A 108 -0.98 -11.97 -12.94
CA ILE A 108 0.48 -12.04 -12.75
C ILE A 108 1.13 -10.66 -12.64
N ASP A 109 0.32 -9.63 -12.41
CA ASP A 109 0.75 -8.24 -12.20
C ASP A 109 1.68 -7.71 -13.30
N LYS A 110 1.26 -7.86 -14.57
CA LYS A 110 2.11 -7.51 -15.71
C LYS A 110 2.21 -6.00 -15.89
N ASP A 111 3.44 -5.48 -15.81
CA ASP A 111 3.72 -4.04 -15.96
C ASP A 111 3.20 -3.42 -17.26
N LEU A 112 2.57 -2.26 -17.12
CA LEU A 112 2.30 -1.32 -18.20
C LEU A 112 3.48 -0.36 -18.32
N LYS A 113 4.28 -0.46 -19.38
CA LYS A 113 5.53 0.32 -19.55
C LYS A 113 5.41 1.39 -20.64
N ASP A 114 6.03 2.54 -20.41
CA ASP A 114 6.10 3.69 -21.32
C ASP A 114 4.72 4.21 -21.79
N GLU A 115 3.70 4.12 -20.92
CA GLU A 115 2.35 4.62 -21.20
C GLU A 115 1.99 5.83 -20.35
N LYS A 116 1.14 6.70 -20.90
CA LYS A 116 0.82 7.99 -20.28
C LYS A 116 -0.14 7.81 -19.11
N VAL A 117 0.22 8.41 -17.98
CA VAL A 117 -0.57 8.51 -16.76
C VAL A 117 -0.83 9.98 -16.44
N ARG A 118 -2.08 10.30 -16.11
CA ARG A 118 -2.52 11.61 -15.65
C ARG A 118 -2.58 11.61 -14.12
N VAL A 119 -1.99 12.61 -13.47
CA VAL A 119 -1.90 12.70 -12.01
C VAL A 119 -2.84 13.79 -11.53
N TYR A 120 -3.77 13.42 -10.66
CA TYR A 120 -4.78 14.30 -10.10
C TYR A 120 -4.57 14.49 -8.61
N LEU A 121 -4.85 15.71 -8.14
CA LEU A 121 -4.76 16.09 -6.73
C LEU A 121 -6.08 16.74 -6.31
N ARG A 122 -6.52 16.45 -5.08
CA ARG A 122 -7.67 17.10 -4.45
C ARG A 122 -7.28 17.50 -3.03
N SER A 123 -7.60 18.73 -2.63
CA SER A 123 -7.54 19.13 -1.22
C SER A 123 -8.66 18.45 -0.44
N GLY A 124 -8.42 18.18 0.85
CA GLY A 124 -9.39 17.56 1.75
C GLY A 124 -10.72 18.31 1.94
N THR A 125 -11.00 19.39 1.19
CA THR A 125 -12.24 20.21 1.22
C THR A 125 -13.33 19.70 0.27
N CYS A 126 -13.22 18.49 -0.27
CA CYS A 126 -14.17 17.91 -1.23
C CYS A 126 -14.31 18.65 -2.56
N ASP A 127 -13.29 19.43 -2.93
CA ASP A 127 -13.19 20.02 -4.26
C ASP A 127 -13.02 18.92 -5.34
N PRO A 128 -13.36 19.17 -6.60
CA PRO A 128 -13.05 18.22 -7.67
C PRO A 128 -11.54 17.94 -7.75
N PHE A 129 -11.19 16.74 -8.20
CA PHE A 129 -9.80 16.42 -8.53
C PHE A 129 -9.28 17.34 -9.64
N ALA A 130 -8.21 18.08 -9.36
CA ALA A 130 -7.53 18.93 -10.32
C ALA A 130 -6.38 18.18 -10.98
N LEU A 131 -6.22 18.32 -12.29
CA LEU A 131 -5.08 17.76 -13.01
C LEU A 131 -3.80 18.50 -12.58
N LEU A 132 -2.86 17.76 -12.01
CA LEU A 132 -1.56 18.28 -11.59
C LEU A 132 -0.52 18.17 -12.71
N GLY A 133 -0.63 17.13 -13.55
CA GLY A 133 0.24 16.91 -14.70
C GLY A 133 0.12 15.51 -15.27
N THR A 134 1.05 15.18 -16.17
CA THR A 134 1.16 13.85 -16.77
C THR A 134 2.58 13.31 -16.66
N VAL A 135 2.70 11.99 -16.64
CA VAL A 135 3.95 11.24 -16.55
C VAL A 135 3.83 9.95 -17.35
N TYR A 136 4.94 9.28 -17.62
CA TYR A 136 4.95 7.97 -18.26
C TYR A 136 5.34 6.90 -17.26
N THR A 137 4.76 5.72 -17.38
CA THR A 137 5.23 4.54 -16.64
C THR A 137 6.63 4.14 -17.08
N SER A 138 7.43 3.63 -16.15
CA SER A 138 8.85 3.35 -16.33
C SER A 138 9.13 1.99 -16.98
N ASP A 139 10.28 1.88 -17.63
CA ASP A 139 10.97 0.61 -17.82
C ASP A 139 11.77 0.21 -16.56
N ASP A 140 12.12 -1.07 -16.44
CA ASP A 140 12.85 -1.60 -15.28
C ASP A 140 14.17 -0.84 -15.06
N GLY A 141 14.35 -0.29 -13.86
CA GLY A 141 15.55 0.41 -13.45
C GLY A 141 15.76 1.78 -14.11
N GLN A 142 14.81 2.30 -14.89
CA GLN A 142 14.95 3.56 -15.61
C GLN A 142 15.29 4.74 -14.70
N TYR A 143 14.67 4.79 -13.51
CA TYR A 143 14.87 5.87 -12.54
C TYR A 143 15.65 5.43 -11.29
N GLY A 144 16.18 4.20 -11.27
CA GLY A 144 16.94 3.68 -10.13
C GLY A 144 16.07 3.46 -8.90
N SER A 145 16.44 4.04 -7.76
CA SER A 145 15.62 3.99 -6.54
C SER A 145 15.30 5.39 -6.05
N ILE A 146 14.02 5.64 -5.77
CA ILE A 146 13.50 6.90 -5.25
C ILE A 146 12.84 6.61 -3.89
N PHE A 147 13.27 7.32 -2.85
CA PHE A 147 12.82 7.13 -1.46
C PHE A 147 12.87 5.68 -0.96
N GLY A 148 13.84 4.91 -1.46
CA GLY A 148 14.03 3.51 -1.08
C GLY A 148 13.11 2.52 -1.78
N ILE A 149 12.29 2.98 -2.73
CA ILE A 149 11.49 2.17 -3.65
C ILE A 149 12.33 1.95 -4.91
N GLN A 150 12.53 0.70 -5.30
CA GLN A 150 13.24 0.36 -6.52
C GLN A 150 12.31 0.50 -7.72
N ASP A 151 12.81 1.05 -8.82
CA ASP A 151 12.12 1.03 -10.11
C ASP A 151 12.20 -0.38 -10.71
N ASP A 152 11.16 -1.17 -10.49
CA ASP A 152 10.95 -2.51 -11.03
C ASP A 152 10.05 -2.51 -12.27
N GLY A 153 9.90 -1.35 -12.93
CA GLY A 153 9.09 -1.19 -14.14
C GLY A 153 7.63 -0.90 -13.84
N GLY A 154 6.91 -0.38 -14.84
CA GLY A 154 5.49 -0.08 -14.68
C GLY A 154 5.18 1.01 -13.64
N ARG A 155 6.19 1.72 -13.12
CA ARG A 155 6.03 2.75 -12.11
C ARG A 155 5.94 4.13 -12.72
N ALA A 156 5.09 4.98 -12.18
CA ALA A 156 5.03 6.39 -12.53
C ALA A 156 5.66 7.22 -11.40
N PHE A 157 6.75 7.94 -11.70
CA PHE A 157 7.40 8.84 -10.75
C PHE A 157 7.11 10.29 -11.13
N PHE A 158 6.09 10.89 -10.52
CA PHE A 158 5.68 12.26 -10.83
C PHE A 158 6.24 13.25 -9.81
N GLN A 159 7.27 14.00 -10.20
CA GLN A 159 7.75 15.14 -9.40
C GLN A 159 6.78 16.31 -9.53
N ILE A 160 6.20 16.73 -8.41
CA ILE A 160 5.32 17.90 -8.37
C ILE A 160 6.17 19.15 -8.66
N PRO A 161 5.82 19.96 -9.67
CA PRO A 161 6.51 21.22 -9.91
C PRO A 161 6.40 22.13 -8.69
N TRP A 162 7.49 22.77 -8.27
CA TRP A 162 7.55 23.60 -7.06
C TRP A 162 6.46 24.67 -6.98
N GLN A 163 6.08 25.27 -8.12
CA GLN A 163 5.01 26.26 -8.21
C GLN A 163 3.61 25.70 -7.93
N ASN A 164 3.45 24.38 -8.03
CA ASN A 164 2.21 23.65 -7.79
C ASN A 164 2.31 22.76 -6.52
N ALA A 165 3.43 22.81 -5.79
CA ALA A 165 3.62 22.02 -4.59
C ALA A 165 2.63 22.47 -3.51
N PRO A 166 1.82 21.56 -2.95
CA PRO A 166 0.87 21.93 -1.91
C PRO A 166 1.58 22.32 -0.61
N GLY A 167 0.92 23.18 0.17
CA GLY A 167 1.34 23.53 1.53
C GLY A 167 1.08 22.40 2.53
N ILE A 168 1.30 22.70 3.82
CA ILE A 168 1.00 21.76 4.92
C ILE A 168 -0.47 21.35 4.88
N GLY A 169 -0.71 20.03 4.91
CA GLY A 169 -2.04 19.46 4.83
C GLY A 169 -2.04 18.03 4.31
N ARG A 170 -3.23 17.43 4.26
CA ARG A 170 -3.46 16.14 3.60
C ARG A 170 -4.25 16.38 2.32
N TYR A 171 -3.86 15.65 1.29
CA TYR A 171 -4.42 15.71 -0.05
C TYR A 171 -4.68 14.30 -0.57
N ASP A 172 -5.70 14.18 -1.38
CA ASP A 172 -6.03 12.95 -2.10
C ASP A 172 -5.37 12.98 -3.47
N VAL A 173 -4.75 11.87 -3.84
CA VAL A 173 -4.11 11.67 -5.13
C VAL A 173 -4.80 10.52 -5.85
N LYS A 174 -4.98 10.70 -7.15
CA LYS A 174 -5.43 9.64 -8.05
C LYS A 174 -4.65 9.70 -9.35
N MET A 175 -4.20 8.55 -9.82
CA MET A 175 -3.49 8.45 -11.09
C MET A 175 -4.31 7.63 -12.08
N VAL A 176 -4.41 8.11 -13.32
CA VAL A 176 -5.30 7.56 -14.35
C VAL A 176 -4.50 7.26 -15.62
N VAL A 177 -4.57 6.03 -16.11
CA VAL A 177 -3.99 5.62 -17.39
C VAL A 177 -4.76 6.30 -18.52
N ALA A 178 -4.06 7.01 -19.40
CA ALA A 178 -4.72 7.77 -20.47
C ALA A 178 -5.38 6.86 -21.52
N GLY A 179 -4.88 5.62 -21.71
CA GLY A 179 -5.30 4.71 -22.77
C GLY A 179 -6.66 4.04 -22.56
N ASP A 180 -6.97 3.60 -21.35
CA ASP A 180 -8.24 2.92 -21.00
C ASP A 180 -8.98 3.55 -19.81
N LEU A 181 -8.43 4.62 -19.22
CA LEU A 181 -8.98 5.31 -18.06
C LEU A 181 -9.07 4.46 -16.79
N SER A 182 -8.38 3.31 -16.76
CA SER A 182 -8.12 2.59 -15.52
C SER A 182 -7.30 3.48 -14.56
N MET A 183 -7.45 3.25 -13.26
CA MET A 183 -6.93 4.17 -12.25
C MET A 183 -6.50 3.45 -10.99
N THR A 184 -5.61 4.07 -10.23
CA THR A 184 -5.31 3.66 -8.87
C THR A 184 -6.52 3.89 -7.96
N GLU A 185 -6.56 3.20 -6.82
CA GLU A 185 -7.29 3.69 -5.66
C GLU A 185 -6.84 5.11 -5.28
N THR A 186 -7.64 5.79 -4.47
CA THR A 186 -7.23 7.07 -3.90
C THR A 186 -6.18 6.82 -2.82
N PHE A 187 -5.01 7.43 -2.96
CA PHE A 187 -3.93 7.41 -1.97
C PHE A 187 -3.63 8.83 -1.51
N SER A 188 -2.87 8.96 -0.42
CA SER A 188 -2.66 10.23 0.26
C SER A 188 -1.32 10.87 -0.04
N LEU A 189 -1.32 12.19 -0.19
CA LEU A 189 -0.16 13.05 -0.09
C LEU A 189 -0.31 13.86 1.20
N THR A 190 0.62 13.70 2.14
CA THR A 190 0.63 14.43 3.41
C THR A 190 1.86 15.32 3.50
N VAL A 191 1.65 16.62 3.65
CA VAL A 191 2.72 17.61 3.85
C VAL A 191 2.70 18.05 5.31
N VAL A 192 3.79 17.84 6.03
CA VAL A 192 3.91 18.10 7.47
C VAL A 192 5.06 19.05 7.78
N PRO A 193 4.97 19.89 8.83
CA PRO A 193 6.13 20.65 9.29
C PRO A 193 7.21 19.72 9.84
N LYS A 194 8.48 20.11 9.72
CA LYS A 194 9.59 19.45 10.42
C LYS A 194 9.33 19.48 11.93
N GLY A 195 9.69 18.41 12.62
CA GLY A 195 9.42 18.21 14.05
C GLY A 195 8.02 17.70 14.35
N LYS A 196 7.14 17.50 13.36
CA LYS A 196 5.82 16.91 13.59
C LYS A 196 5.98 15.55 14.27
N LYS A 197 5.31 15.37 15.41
CA LYS A 197 5.34 14.10 16.14
C LYS A 197 4.58 13.02 15.39
N ALA A 198 5.15 11.83 15.35
CA ALA A 198 4.61 10.68 14.65
C ALA A 198 4.60 9.43 15.53
N VAL A 199 3.70 8.51 15.20
CA VAL A 199 3.63 7.16 15.76
C VAL A 199 3.57 6.16 14.63
N VAL A 200 4.32 5.07 14.78
CA VAL A 200 4.40 4.00 13.78
C VAL A 200 3.77 2.74 14.34
N PHE A 201 2.94 2.08 13.54
CA PHE A 201 2.37 0.78 13.83
C PHE A 201 2.76 -0.19 12.71
N ASP A 202 3.40 -1.30 13.06
CA ASP A 202 3.29 -2.49 12.24
C ASP A 202 1.83 -2.98 12.21
N ILE A 203 1.45 -3.76 11.18
CA ILE A 203 0.09 -4.27 11.03
C ILE A 203 0.00 -5.74 11.47
N ASP A 204 0.87 -6.60 10.94
CA ASP A 204 0.72 -8.05 10.93
C ASP A 204 1.21 -8.69 12.22
N GLY A 205 0.28 -9.15 13.05
CA GLY A 205 0.55 -9.63 14.41
C GLY A 205 0.67 -8.49 15.43
N THR A 206 0.64 -7.23 14.96
CA THR A 206 0.68 -6.03 15.80
C THR A 206 -0.71 -5.43 15.99
N LEU A 207 -1.42 -5.11 14.91
CA LEU A 207 -2.82 -4.69 14.92
C LEU A 207 -3.76 -5.87 14.71
N THR A 208 -3.31 -6.83 13.89
CA THR A 208 -3.99 -8.10 13.63
C THR A 208 -3.51 -9.14 14.64
N THR A 209 -4.32 -10.16 14.93
CA THR A 209 -3.92 -11.24 15.86
C THR A 209 -3.17 -12.38 15.18
N SER A 210 -2.87 -12.26 13.89
CA SER A 210 -2.23 -13.29 13.08
C SER A 210 -0.88 -12.82 12.59
N ASP A 211 0.15 -13.65 12.77
CA ASP A 211 1.49 -13.35 12.28
C ASP A 211 1.56 -13.43 10.75
N GLY A 212 2.48 -12.66 10.16
CA GLY A 212 2.59 -12.47 8.71
C GLY A 212 2.96 -13.71 7.88
N GLU A 213 3.19 -14.88 8.49
CA GLU A 213 3.36 -16.14 7.72
C GLU A 213 2.09 -16.48 6.92
N LEU A 214 0.91 -16.11 7.42
CA LEU A 214 -0.35 -16.23 6.68
C LEU A 214 -0.38 -15.38 5.40
N ILE A 215 0.42 -14.30 5.30
CA ILE A 215 0.43 -13.39 4.13
C ILE A 215 0.96 -14.08 2.88
N LYS A 216 1.86 -15.05 3.01
CA LYS A 216 2.34 -15.84 1.86
C LYS A 216 1.21 -16.66 1.25
N ASP A 217 0.45 -17.35 2.11
CA ASP A 217 -0.69 -18.16 1.68
C ASP A 217 -1.79 -17.28 1.05
N ILE A 218 -1.96 -16.04 1.54
CA ILE A 218 -2.94 -15.09 1.01
C ILE A 218 -2.52 -14.47 -0.31
N VAL A 219 -1.23 -14.19 -0.50
CA VAL A 219 -0.75 -13.76 -1.82
C VAL A 219 -0.99 -14.89 -2.82
N ASP A 220 -0.72 -16.14 -2.45
CA ASP A 220 -0.97 -17.29 -3.32
C ASP A 220 -2.48 -17.50 -3.58
N GLU A 221 -3.35 -17.29 -2.59
CA GLU A 221 -4.81 -17.42 -2.68
C GLU A 221 -5.46 -16.25 -3.44
N LEU A 222 -5.04 -15.01 -3.22
CA LEU A 222 -5.52 -13.81 -3.94
C LEU A 222 -5.14 -13.82 -5.42
N LEU A 223 -4.04 -14.50 -5.77
CA LEU A 223 -3.63 -14.71 -7.15
C LEU A 223 -4.32 -15.93 -7.80
N THR A 224 -5.09 -16.73 -7.04
CA THR A 224 -5.68 -17.98 -7.54
C THR A 224 -7.22 -18.06 -7.45
N ASP A 225 -7.88 -17.58 -6.41
CA ASP A 225 -9.35 -17.45 -6.34
C ASP A 225 -9.75 -16.57 -5.12
N GLY A 226 -10.36 -15.40 -5.39
CA GLY A 226 -10.50 -14.30 -4.44
C GLY A 226 -11.53 -14.49 -3.32
N ASP A 227 -11.13 -15.11 -2.22
CA ASP A 227 -11.85 -15.00 -0.94
C ASP A 227 -11.37 -13.80 -0.11
N SER A 228 -12.32 -13.11 0.53
CA SER A 228 -12.04 -11.95 1.38
C SER A 228 -11.30 -12.39 2.65
N TYR A 229 -10.01 -12.08 2.72
CA TYR A 229 -9.21 -12.36 3.90
C TYR A 229 -9.58 -11.44 5.07
N ASP A 230 -10.39 -11.95 6.02
CA ASP A 230 -10.84 -11.19 7.19
C ASP A 230 -9.95 -11.45 8.42
N GLN A 231 -8.85 -10.70 8.57
CA GLN A 231 -8.01 -10.80 9.78
C GLN A 231 -8.74 -10.28 11.01
N LYS A 232 -8.60 -11.02 12.10
CA LYS A 232 -9.00 -10.56 13.43
C LYS A 232 -8.07 -9.45 13.89
N MET A 233 -8.67 -8.42 14.49
CA MET A 233 -7.97 -7.29 15.11
C MET A 233 -7.85 -7.53 16.61
N TYR A 234 -6.76 -7.07 17.24
CA TYR A 234 -6.70 -7.00 18.70
C TYR A 234 -7.75 -6.01 19.24
N PRO A 235 -8.47 -6.33 20.34
CA PRO A 235 -9.43 -5.42 20.93
C PRO A 235 -8.80 -4.07 21.31
N ASN A 236 -9.45 -2.95 20.93
CA ASN A 236 -9.04 -1.57 21.17
C ASN A 236 -7.75 -1.12 20.46
N ALA A 237 -7.23 -1.88 19.49
CA ALA A 237 -6.11 -1.43 18.67
C ALA A 237 -6.46 -0.15 17.88
N ASP A 238 -7.65 -0.14 17.26
CA ASP A 238 -8.30 1.01 16.62
C ASP A 238 -8.40 2.21 17.57
N THR A 239 -8.82 1.99 18.82
CA THR A 239 -8.99 3.04 19.82
C THR A 239 -7.66 3.68 20.21
N VAL A 240 -6.59 2.88 20.34
CA VAL A 240 -5.24 3.41 20.61
C VAL A 240 -4.72 4.24 19.44
N VAL A 241 -4.93 3.78 18.20
CA VAL A 241 -4.55 4.55 17.00
C VAL A 241 -5.34 5.86 16.93
N ALA A 242 -6.66 5.80 17.15
CA ALA A 242 -7.52 6.98 17.18
C ALA A 242 -7.10 7.99 18.25
N ALA A 243 -6.66 7.53 19.44
CA ALA A 243 -6.17 8.40 20.49
C ALA A 243 -4.91 9.20 20.06
N TYR A 244 -3.98 8.58 19.33
CA TYR A 244 -2.83 9.30 18.77
C TYR A 244 -3.24 10.31 17.69
N ALA A 245 -4.14 9.91 16.78
CA ALA A 245 -4.66 10.80 15.74
C ALA A 245 -5.38 12.02 16.35
N GLN A 246 -6.23 11.83 17.36
CA GLN A 246 -6.90 12.91 18.09
C GLN A 246 -5.92 13.82 18.83
N LYS A 247 -4.78 13.29 19.27
CA LYS A 247 -3.69 14.07 19.85
C LYS A 247 -2.82 14.77 18.80
N GLY A 248 -3.16 14.64 17.52
CA GLY A 248 -2.49 15.30 16.40
C GLY A 248 -1.20 14.61 15.94
N TYR A 249 -0.90 13.39 16.38
CA TYR A 249 0.25 12.66 15.88
C TYR A 249 0.04 12.23 14.43
N GLN A 250 1.10 12.25 13.63
CA GLN A 250 1.10 11.59 12.34
C GLN A 250 1.07 10.07 12.55
N VAL A 251 -0.05 9.44 12.19
CA VAL A 251 -0.19 7.97 12.21
C VAL A 251 0.42 7.39 10.94
N ILE A 252 1.29 6.40 11.11
CA ILE A 252 1.94 5.66 10.02
C ILE A 252 1.72 4.16 10.27
N PHE A 253 1.13 3.49 9.29
CA PHE A 253 1.06 2.04 9.22
C PHE A 253 2.19 1.53 8.33
N LEU A 254 3.06 0.68 8.85
CA LEU A 254 4.26 0.20 8.17
C LEU A 254 4.30 -1.33 8.20
N SER A 255 3.98 -1.98 7.08
CA SER A 255 3.99 -3.44 6.95
C SER A 255 4.94 -3.91 5.85
N ALA A 256 5.41 -5.16 5.98
CA ALA A 256 6.22 -5.86 4.98
C ALA A 256 5.38 -6.60 3.93
N ARG A 257 4.05 -6.48 3.96
CA ARG A 257 3.15 -6.94 2.88
C ARG A 257 3.62 -6.39 1.52
N PRO A 258 3.51 -7.17 0.44
CA PRO A 258 3.75 -6.63 -0.90
C PRO A 258 2.70 -5.57 -1.25
N ASP A 259 3.11 -4.60 -2.09
CA ASP A 259 2.29 -3.46 -2.51
C ASP A 259 1.02 -3.84 -3.29
N ILE A 260 0.96 -5.02 -3.91
CA ILE A 260 -0.26 -5.59 -4.51
C ILE A 260 -1.41 -5.71 -3.49
N LEU A 261 -1.10 -5.79 -2.19
CA LEU A 261 -2.09 -5.84 -1.12
C LEU A 261 -2.55 -4.46 -0.63
N THR A 262 -2.18 -3.37 -1.30
CA THR A 262 -2.49 -2.00 -0.87
C THR A 262 -4.00 -1.79 -0.71
N ALA A 263 -4.80 -2.11 -1.72
CA ALA A 263 -6.25 -1.94 -1.69
C ALA A 263 -6.89 -2.80 -0.58
N LEU A 264 -6.49 -4.07 -0.46
CA LEU A 264 -6.99 -4.98 0.56
C LEU A 264 -6.65 -4.50 1.98
N THR A 265 -5.40 -4.09 2.19
CA THR A 265 -4.91 -3.63 3.51
C THR A 265 -5.60 -2.34 3.93
N ARG A 266 -5.78 -1.39 3.00
CA ARG A 266 -6.52 -0.15 3.25
C ARG A 266 -7.99 -0.42 3.56
N SER A 267 -8.62 -1.30 2.79
CA SER A 267 -10.01 -1.71 3.02
C SER A 267 -10.18 -2.36 4.40
N TRP A 268 -9.23 -3.20 4.82
CA TRP A 268 -9.25 -3.81 6.15
C TRP A 268 -9.10 -2.77 7.27
N LEU A 269 -8.14 -1.84 7.16
CA LEU A 269 -7.98 -0.77 8.15
C LEU A 269 -9.27 0.06 8.31
N SER A 270 -9.88 0.44 7.18
CA SER A 270 -11.13 1.21 7.17
C SER A 270 -12.31 0.41 7.75
N SER A 271 -12.48 -0.85 7.35
CA SER A 271 -13.59 -1.69 7.82
C SER A 271 -13.49 -2.03 9.31
N ARG A 272 -12.29 -1.97 9.89
CA ARG A 272 -12.04 -2.13 11.33
C ARG A 272 -12.12 -0.84 12.15
N GLY A 273 -12.39 0.31 11.51
CA GLY A 273 -12.56 1.59 12.19
C GLY A 273 -11.27 2.25 12.64
N PHE A 274 -10.12 1.90 12.04
CA PHE A 274 -8.87 2.61 12.29
C PHE A 274 -8.98 4.06 11.82
N ALA A 275 -8.44 4.99 12.62
CA ALA A 275 -8.27 6.36 12.18
C ALA A 275 -7.33 6.44 10.97
N ASP A 276 -7.59 7.42 10.10
CA ASP A 276 -6.80 7.61 8.89
C ASP A 276 -5.32 7.83 9.19
N GLY A 277 -4.47 7.16 8.40
CA GLY A 277 -3.02 7.26 8.48
C GLY A 277 -2.37 7.11 7.12
N VAL A 278 -1.05 7.24 7.09
CA VAL A 278 -0.21 6.90 5.93
C VAL A 278 0.05 5.40 5.96
N LEU A 279 -0.29 4.68 4.89
CA LEU A 279 0.01 3.27 4.72
C LEU A 279 1.25 3.10 3.84
N HIS A 280 2.29 2.46 4.37
CA HIS A 280 3.49 2.10 3.62
C HIS A 280 3.69 0.58 3.64
N LEU A 281 3.64 0.00 2.44
CA LEU A 281 3.85 -1.43 2.19
C LEU A 281 5.19 -1.65 1.48
N ASN A 282 5.64 -2.90 1.44
CA ASN A 282 6.88 -3.25 0.77
C ASN A 282 6.70 -3.22 -0.76
N GLU A 283 7.17 -2.13 -1.34
CA GLU A 283 7.14 -1.82 -2.79
C GLU A 283 8.23 -2.55 -3.59
N THR A 284 9.01 -3.45 -2.97
CA THR A 284 10.03 -4.23 -3.69
C THR A 284 9.68 -5.70 -3.59
N GLU A 285 9.08 -6.25 -4.65
CA GLU A 285 8.62 -7.65 -4.72
C GLU A 285 9.72 -8.65 -4.30
N SER A 286 10.97 -8.37 -4.69
CA SER A 286 12.09 -9.25 -4.39
C SER A 286 12.45 -9.30 -2.90
N ASP A 287 12.07 -8.32 -2.08
CA ASP A 287 12.40 -8.28 -0.65
C ASP A 287 11.46 -9.14 0.19
N PHE A 288 10.24 -9.40 -0.28
CA PHE A 288 9.29 -10.31 0.39
C PHE A 288 9.83 -11.75 0.54
N VAL A 289 10.68 -12.18 -0.41
CA VAL A 289 11.23 -13.56 -0.46
C VAL A 289 12.59 -13.67 0.25
N LYS A 290 13.23 -12.55 0.62
CA LYS A 290 14.63 -12.50 1.09
C LYS A 290 14.82 -12.66 2.61
N GLY A 291 13.75 -12.95 3.35
CA GLY A 291 13.81 -13.26 4.79
C GLY A 291 13.94 -12.04 5.70
N SER A 292 14.26 -12.29 6.98
CA SER A 292 14.17 -11.31 8.06
C SER A 292 15.01 -10.04 7.86
N GLU A 293 16.23 -10.14 7.32
CA GLU A 293 17.11 -8.99 7.12
C GLU A 293 16.58 -8.01 6.06
N ALA A 294 15.92 -8.51 5.02
CA ALA A 294 15.27 -7.67 4.02
C ALA A 294 14.12 -6.88 4.64
N THR A 295 13.27 -7.53 5.43
CA THR A 295 12.20 -6.87 6.21
C THR A 295 12.74 -5.80 7.14
N ILE A 296 13.80 -6.10 7.90
CA ILE A 296 14.46 -5.14 8.80
C ILE A 296 14.96 -3.94 8.01
N SER A 297 15.70 -4.18 6.92
CA SER A 297 16.30 -3.15 6.09
C SER A 297 15.26 -2.25 5.41
N TYR A 298 14.18 -2.83 4.90
CA TYR A 298 13.06 -2.08 4.31
C TYR A 298 12.43 -1.12 5.33
N LYS A 299 11.98 -1.63 6.50
CA LYS A 299 11.34 -0.81 7.53
C LYS A 299 12.31 0.26 8.04
N ALA A 300 13.55 -0.10 8.33
CA ALA A 300 14.56 0.85 8.81
C ALA A 300 14.85 1.97 7.81
N ARG A 301 14.90 1.66 6.50
CA ARG A 301 15.14 2.65 5.44
C ARG A 301 14.01 3.66 5.34
N TYR A 302 12.75 3.19 5.35
CA TYR A 302 11.60 4.09 5.32
C TYR A 302 11.54 4.99 6.56
N LEU A 303 11.76 4.42 7.75
CA LEU A 303 11.80 5.19 8.99
C LEU A 303 12.96 6.22 9.00
N ALA A 304 14.11 5.86 8.43
CA ALA A 304 15.22 6.80 8.27
C ALA A 304 14.85 7.93 7.30
N TYR A 305 14.16 7.66 6.19
CA TYR A 305 13.62 8.69 5.30
C TYR A 305 12.68 9.64 6.04
N LEU A 306 11.72 9.10 6.81
CA LEU A 306 10.78 9.91 7.59
C LEU A 306 11.47 10.81 8.62
N LYS A 307 12.51 10.31 9.28
CA LYS A 307 13.25 11.10 10.28
C LYS A 307 14.19 12.12 9.66
N ASN A 308 14.96 11.71 8.65
CA ASN A 308 16.09 12.49 8.18
C ASN A 308 15.72 13.43 7.02
N GLU A 309 14.86 12.96 6.11
CA GLU A 309 14.46 13.74 4.93
C GLU A 309 13.17 14.52 5.21
N VAL A 310 12.13 13.84 5.72
CA VAL A 310 10.87 14.51 6.08
C VAL A 310 11.02 15.35 7.36
N GLY A 311 11.81 14.89 8.33
CA GLY A 311 12.02 15.59 9.59
C GLY A 311 10.99 15.27 10.66
N LEU A 312 10.35 14.10 10.64
CA LEU A 312 9.41 13.68 11.68
C LEU A 312 10.11 13.35 13.01
N ASP A 313 9.47 13.69 14.12
CA ASP A 313 9.80 13.16 15.44
C ASP A 313 9.00 11.88 15.68
N ILE A 314 9.56 10.72 15.33
CA ILE A 314 8.92 9.42 15.59
C ILE A 314 9.04 9.11 17.09
N VAL A 315 7.95 9.36 17.83
CA VAL A 315 7.93 9.29 19.30
C VAL A 315 7.72 7.87 19.81
N TYR A 316 6.85 7.10 19.16
CA TYR A 316 6.55 5.71 19.55
C TYR A 316 6.46 4.81 18.33
N ALA A 317 6.84 3.54 18.51
CA ALA A 317 6.70 2.50 17.50
C ALA A 317 6.12 1.23 18.12
N TYR A 318 5.18 0.60 17.41
CA TYR A 318 4.47 -0.60 17.84
C TYR A 318 4.79 -1.75 16.89
N GLY A 319 5.10 -2.93 17.43
CA GLY A 319 5.42 -4.13 16.66
C GLY A 319 5.08 -5.40 17.43
N ASN A 320 5.38 -6.56 16.84
CA ASN A 320 5.20 -7.87 17.48
C ASN A 320 6.45 -8.76 17.34
N ALA A 321 7.30 -8.49 16.35
CA ALA A 321 8.39 -9.38 15.96
C ALA A 321 9.78 -8.82 16.32
N THR A 322 10.77 -9.70 16.44
CA THR A 322 12.18 -9.32 16.59
C THR A 322 12.68 -8.50 15.38
N THR A 323 12.11 -8.69 14.20
CA THR A 323 12.39 -7.85 13.03
C THR A 323 11.94 -6.40 13.22
N ASP A 324 10.83 -6.16 13.92
CA ASP A 324 10.38 -4.80 14.25
C ASP A 324 11.33 -4.15 15.25
N ILE A 325 11.68 -4.90 16.30
CA ILE A 325 12.64 -4.48 17.33
C ILE A 325 13.96 -4.02 16.69
N ALA A 326 14.50 -4.83 15.77
CA ALA A 326 15.74 -4.54 15.06
C ALA A 326 15.59 -3.36 14.07
N ALA A 327 14.46 -3.27 13.35
CA ALA A 327 14.21 -2.18 12.41
C ALA A 327 14.07 -0.83 13.12
N TYR A 328 13.31 -0.78 14.21
CA TYR A 328 13.09 0.43 15.01
C TYR A 328 14.38 0.92 15.66
N GLU A 329 15.18 0.00 16.20
CA GLU A 329 16.51 0.34 16.72
C GLU A 329 17.44 0.85 15.63
N ARG A 330 17.48 0.20 14.46
CA ARG A 330 18.31 0.63 13.32
C ARG A 330 17.90 2.02 12.82
N ALA A 331 16.62 2.36 12.90
CA ALA A 331 16.10 3.70 12.62
C ALA A 331 16.37 4.70 13.77
N GLY A 332 16.99 4.28 14.88
CA GLY A 332 17.31 5.11 16.03
C GLY A 332 16.10 5.46 16.90
N ILE A 333 15.09 4.60 16.96
CA ILE A 333 13.98 4.71 17.90
C ILE A 333 14.39 3.99 19.19
N ALA A 334 14.32 4.69 20.32
CA ALA A 334 14.75 4.12 21.60
C ALA A 334 13.85 2.95 22.02
N LYS A 335 14.43 1.87 22.57
CA LYS A 335 13.67 0.71 23.08
C LYS A 335 12.62 1.10 24.13
N SER A 336 12.88 2.14 24.93
CA SER A 336 11.91 2.71 25.89
C SER A 336 10.69 3.41 25.26
N ARG A 337 10.69 3.56 23.94
CA ARG A 337 9.61 4.10 23.10
C ARG A 337 9.06 3.06 22.10
N THR A 338 9.57 1.84 22.16
CA THR A 338 9.14 0.72 21.31
C THR A 338 8.25 -0.21 22.14
N PHE A 339 7.00 -0.39 21.70
CA PHE A 339 6.03 -1.29 22.32
C PHE A 339 5.92 -2.58 21.50
N ILE A 340 6.11 -3.73 22.15
CA ILE A 340 6.03 -5.03 21.50
C ILE A 340 4.93 -5.88 22.13
N ILE A 341 3.99 -6.35 21.31
CA ILE A 341 2.91 -7.27 21.71
C ILE A 341 3.29 -8.72 21.37
N GLY A 342 2.70 -9.68 22.08
CA GLY A 342 2.89 -11.11 21.78
C GLY A 342 4.13 -11.73 22.42
N SER A 343 4.68 -12.76 21.78
CA SER A 343 5.75 -13.60 22.35
C SER A 343 7.05 -12.86 22.62
N HIS A 344 7.33 -11.79 21.86
CA HIS A 344 8.55 -10.99 21.97
C HIS A 344 8.39 -9.75 22.85
N ALA A 345 7.27 -9.63 23.58
CA ALA A 345 6.98 -8.49 24.43
C ALA A 345 8.08 -8.26 25.48
N GLY A 346 8.72 -7.09 25.43
CA GLY A 346 9.77 -6.70 26.38
C GLY A 346 11.17 -7.22 26.05
N GLU A 347 11.34 -7.99 24.95
CA GLU A 347 12.65 -8.41 24.49
C GLU A 347 13.57 -7.22 24.19
N GLU A 348 14.87 -7.41 24.37
CA GLU A 348 15.91 -6.39 24.15
C GLU A 348 15.68 -5.07 24.90
N GLY A 349 14.92 -5.10 26.00
CA GLY A 349 14.60 -3.90 26.79
C GLY A 349 13.53 -3.00 26.17
N THR A 350 12.75 -3.52 25.22
CA THR A 350 11.53 -2.86 24.73
C THR A 350 10.45 -2.79 25.80
N ARG A 351 9.38 -2.03 25.56
CA ARG A 351 8.22 -1.99 26.45
C ARG A 351 7.25 -3.12 26.09
N PRO A 352 6.92 -4.03 27.02
CA PRO A 352 5.91 -5.03 26.76
C PRO A 352 4.53 -4.37 26.62
N LEU A 353 3.79 -4.75 25.58
CA LEU A 353 2.40 -4.41 25.37
C LEU A 353 1.54 -5.65 25.63
N THR A 354 0.98 -5.76 26.84
CA THR A 354 0.16 -6.93 27.21
C THR A 354 -1.15 -6.99 26.41
N SER A 355 -1.81 -5.84 26.22
CA SER A 355 -2.99 -5.67 25.37
C SER A 355 -3.24 -4.19 25.14
N TYR A 356 -3.86 -3.83 24.01
CA TYR A 356 -4.26 -2.44 23.76
C TYR A 356 -5.26 -1.92 24.80
N THR A 357 -6.18 -2.76 25.28
CA THR A 357 -7.11 -2.42 26.38
C THR A 357 -6.37 -1.96 27.64
N SER A 358 -5.36 -2.72 28.08
CA SER A 358 -4.58 -2.36 29.27
C SER A 358 -3.62 -1.18 29.02
N HIS A 359 -3.38 -0.86 27.75
CA HIS A 359 -2.52 0.23 27.31
C HIS A 359 -3.22 1.59 27.27
N LEU A 360 -4.56 1.62 27.18
CA LEU A 360 -5.32 2.88 27.11
C LEU A 360 -4.93 3.91 28.19
N PRO A 361 -4.72 3.57 29.48
CA PRO A 361 -4.29 4.54 30.48
C PRO A 361 -2.93 5.19 30.20
N PHE A 362 -2.03 4.51 29.45
CA PHE A 362 -0.77 5.11 29.03
C PHE A 362 -1.02 6.29 28.06
N LEU A 363 -2.05 6.20 27.21
CA LEU A 363 -2.36 7.25 26.24
C LEU A 363 -2.72 8.56 26.94
N ASP A 364 -3.29 8.53 28.15
CA ASP A 364 -3.56 9.73 28.95
C ASP A 364 -2.29 10.50 29.32
N THR A 365 -1.16 9.79 29.43
CA THR A 365 0.16 10.38 29.73
C THR A 365 0.87 10.94 28.50
N VAL A 366 0.41 10.58 27.30
CA VAL A 366 0.98 11.07 26.04
C VAL A 366 0.55 12.52 25.81
N PRO A 367 1.47 13.49 25.62
CA PRO A 367 1.10 14.87 25.36
C PRO A 367 0.54 15.03 23.95
N PHE A 368 -0.22 16.10 23.71
CA PHE A 368 -0.62 16.50 22.36
C PHE A 368 0.63 16.79 21.49
N ALA A 369 0.47 16.59 20.18
CA ALA A 369 1.44 16.92 19.15
C ALA A 369 1.22 18.35 18.68
N ASP A 370 1.54 19.29 19.57
CA ASP A 370 1.57 20.74 19.31
C ASP A 370 2.54 21.11 18.16
#